data_AF-A0A8J2I1J2-F1
#
_entry.id   AF-A0A8J2I1J2-F1
#
_cell.length_a   1.000
_cell.length_b   1.000
_cell.length_c   1.000
_cell.angle_alpha   90.00
_cell.angle_beta   90.00
_cell.angle_gamma   90.00
#
_symmetry.space_group_name_H-M   'P 1'
#
loop_
_entity.id
_entity.type
_entity.pdbx_description
1 polymer ?
#
loop_
_entity_poly.entity_id
_entity_poly.type
_entity_poly.pdbx_seq_one_letter_code
_entity_poly.pdbx_strand_id
1 'polypeptide(L)'
;MGGVLSSKVEDDWKSDARYAMEAGTFCVVCGGPFDIEGDVYNIDPKDIRFQWLYSLRLLGRIADVAEHMVASEGSIPINVSEVPGIYLSEIASFSLTGSGYFRIIGDAEQDDIWFDALSYTRDHGTLFPLHEGCIVTSCRAIDRHYSMRREVEPKPALEMLYELLNTRFIRRKSRTDEPHETSNDIFDLCSSCSEYGPRSVLALSRLEWWGGKYDKFYTDPIKEESTASFVRRVLQSSPRRRDEPEYALKSSREPQRLERLPTELLDAVCSYLPIQSIIALNRTSKVLAQRIPLDSAFWRNSFRDGSLHPHIWDLDTKWIEHHLSKPDARLLDLTASWDWKAAAKLLATKRFSISGCDDRLLDVPDGFWNRCRIWATIEEALQE
;
A
#
# COMPACT_ATOMS: atom_id res chain seq x y z
N MET A 1 22.46 6.77 -47.54
CA MET A 1 23.15 6.24 -46.35
C MET A 1 23.43 7.41 -45.42
N GLY A 2 22.54 7.66 -44.46
CA GLY A 2 22.68 8.71 -43.45
C GLY A 2 22.65 8.06 -42.08
N GLY A 3 23.78 8.06 -41.38
CA GLY A 3 23.91 7.46 -40.06
C GLY A 3 23.22 8.31 -39.01
N VAL A 4 22.23 7.72 -38.34
CA VAL A 4 21.69 8.23 -37.08
C VAL A 4 22.66 7.78 -36.00
N LEU A 5 23.60 8.65 -35.64
CA LEU A 5 24.34 8.52 -34.39
C LEU A 5 23.33 8.73 -33.26
N SER A 6 22.89 7.60 -32.71
CA SER A 6 22.22 7.51 -31.42
C SER A 6 23.12 8.20 -30.39
N SER A 7 22.77 9.42 -30.01
CA SER A 7 23.32 10.03 -28.81
C SER A 7 22.82 9.18 -27.64
N LYS A 8 23.70 8.33 -27.11
CA LYS A 8 23.56 7.82 -25.75
C LYS A 8 23.38 9.04 -24.86
N VAL A 9 22.15 9.26 -24.39
CA VAL A 9 21.91 10.14 -23.26
C VAL A 9 22.61 9.44 -22.09
N GLU A 10 23.71 10.02 -21.64
CA GLU A 10 24.48 9.50 -20.53
C GLU A 10 23.61 9.38 -19.28
N ASP A 11 23.82 8.25 -18.62
CA ASP A 11 23.10 7.67 -17.47
C ASP A 11 23.44 8.42 -16.15
N ASP A 12 23.81 9.70 -16.24
CA ASP A 12 24.34 10.52 -15.12
C ASP A 12 23.31 10.69 -14.00
N TRP A 13 22.01 10.66 -14.32
CA TRP A 13 20.94 10.94 -13.35
C TRP A 13 20.58 9.76 -12.46
N LYS A 14 21.01 8.55 -12.82
CA LYS A 14 20.95 7.44 -11.87
C LYS A 14 21.85 7.75 -10.65
N SER A 15 22.87 8.60 -10.76
CA SER A 15 23.82 8.88 -9.67
C SER A 15 23.18 9.49 -8.41
N ASP A 16 22.19 10.37 -8.52
CA ASP A 16 21.56 11.00 -7.35
C ASP A 16 20.58 10.06 -6.64
N ALA A 17 19.78 9.30 -7.39
CA ALA A 17 18.96 8.23 -6.81
C ALA A 17 19.86 7.12 -6.22
N ARG A 18 20.96 6.78 -6.90
CA ARG A 18 22.01 5.86 -6.40
C ARG A 18 22.65 6.38 -5.12
N TYR A 19 23.00 7.66 -5.04
CA TYR A 19 23.58 8.28 -3.84
C TYR A 19 22.58 8.26 -2.68
N ALA A 20 21.30 8.55 -2.94
CA ALA A 20 20.27 8.43 -1.92
C ALA A 20 20.11 6.99 -1.40
N MET A 21 20.31 5.97 -2.25
CA MET A 21 20.30 4.54 -1.89
C MET A 21 21.51 4.11 -1.08
N GLU A 22 22.68 4.58 -1.46
CA GLU A 22 23.92 4.35 -0.70
C GLU A 22 23.81 4.98 0.69
N ALA A 23 23.32 6.22 0.76
CA ALA A 23 23.19 6.96 2.01
C ALA A 23 22.01 6.54 2.90
N GLY A 24 21.13 5.63 2.44
CA GLY A 24 20.01 5.11 3.26
C GLY A 24 18.96 6.16 3.63
N THR A 25 18.84 7.23 2.83
CA THR A 25 18.07 8.44 3.20
C THR A 25 16.60 8.40 2.79
N PHE A 26 16.08 7.21 2.51
CA PHE A 26 14.68 6.98 2.15
C PHE A 26 14.06 5.79 2.87
N CYS A 27 12.73 5.80 2.91
CA CYS A 27 11.94 4.69 3.37
C CYS A 27 12.02 3.53 2.37
N VAL A 28 12.59 2.40 2.79
CA VAL A 28 12.80 1.22 1.92
C VAL A 28 11.50 0.65 1.36
N VAL A 29 10.34 0.98 1.93
CA VAL A 29 9.03 0.49 1.45
C VAL A 29 8.44 1.39 0.35
N CYS A 30 8.46 2.71 0.52
CA CYS A 30 7.79 3.64 -0.40
C CYS A 30 8.76 4.42 -1.30
N GLY A 31 10.05 4.47 -0.96
CA GLY A 31 11.08 5.25 -1.63
C GLY A 31 11.00 6.76 -1.36
N GLY A 32 10.14 7.18 -0.43
CA GLY A 32 10.03 8.58 -0.03
C GLY A 32 11.22 9.00 0.84
N PRO A 33 11.70 10.24 0.72
CA PRO A 33 12.79 10.77 1.53
C PRO A 33 12.35 10.99 2.99
N PHE A 34 13.32 11.02 3.90
CA PHE A 34 13.12 11.42 5.30
C PHE A 34 13.41 12.89 5.57
N ASP A 35 14.10 13.54 4.64
CA ASP A 35 14.37 14.97 4.68
C ASP A 35 14.06 15.55 3.30
N ILE A 36 13.11 16.49 3.26
CA ILE A 36 12.73 17.24 2.06
C ILE A 36 13.25 18.69 2.13
N GLU A 37 14.04 19.04 3.14
CA GLU A 37 14.65 20.37 3.25
C GLU A 37 15.80 20.56 2.24
N GLY A 38 15.88 21.75 1.66
CA GLY A 38 16.93 22.16 0.71
C GLY A 38 16.44 22.31 -0.74
N ASP A 39 17.33 22.81 -1.61
CA ASP A 39 17.02 23.14 -3.03
C ASP A 39 16.78 21.90 -3.93
N VAL A 40 16.73 20.70 -3.34
CA VAL A 40 16.63 19.43 -4.07
C VAL A 40 15.19 19.07 -4.42
N TYR A 41 14.23 19.45 -3.58
CA TYR A 41 12.82 19.14 -3.74
C TYR A 41 12.03 20.44 -3.92
N ASN A 42 11.24 20.57 -5.00
CA ASN A 42 10.30 21.69 -5.18
C ASN A 42 9.03 21.49 -4.34
N ILE A 43 9.22 21.05 -3.09
CA ILE A 43 8.20 20.69 -2.14
C ILE A 43 8.33 21.68 -0.99
N ASP A 44 7.26 22.38 -0.65
CA ASP A 44 7.26 23.22 0.55
C ASP A 44 7.23 22.29 1.78
N PRO A 45 8.30 22.22 2.60
CA PRO A 45 8.31 21.38 3.79
C PRO A 45 7.26 21.80 4.83
N LYS A 46 6.73 23.02 4.72
CA LYS A 46 5.65 23.53 5.59
C LYS A 46 4.26 23.13 5.11
N ASP A 47 4.12 22.62 3.90
CA ASP A 47 2.84 22.15 3.40
C ASP A 47 2.42 20.88 4.15
N ILE A 48 1.25 20.96 4.80
CA ILE A 48 0.68 19.90 5.62
C ILE A 48 0.53 18.57 4.87
N ARG A 49 0.44 18.60 3.53
CA ARG A 49 0.35 17.39 2.69
C ARG A 49 1.60 16.52 2.77
N PHE A 50 2.77 17.10 3.05
CA PHE A 50 4.06 16.41 3.04
C PHE A 50 4.62 16.15 4.45
N GLN A 51 4.00 16.71 5.49
CA GLN A 51 4.47 16.57 6.87
C GLN A 51 4.58 15.10 7.34
N TRP A 52 3.77 14.19 6.80
CA TRP A 52 3.86 12.77 7.14
C TRP A 52 5.21 12.13 6.76
N LEU A 53 5.96 12.70 5.80
CA LEU A 53 7.29 12.22 5.42
C LEU A 53 8.32 12.37 6.56
N TYR A 54 8.07 13.29 7.49
CA TYR A 54 8.87 13.44 8.71
C TYR A 54 8.42 12.52 9.84
N SER A 55 7.26 11.87 9.70
CA SER A 55 6.76 10.87 10.66
C SER A 55 7.39 9.52 10.38
N LEU A 56 8.65 9.35 10.78
CA LEU A 56 9.40 8.10 10.59
C LEU A 56 9.70 7.41 11.92
N ARG A 57 9.86 6.09 11.87
CA ARG A 57 10.26 5.24 12.99
C ARG A 57 11.29 4.21 12.53
N LEU A 58 12.08 3.71 13.47
CA LEU A 58 13.05 2.65 13.28
C LEU A 58 12.42 1.32 13.70
N LEU A 59 12.39 0.36 12.78
CA LEU A 59 11.89 -1.00 12.99
C LEU A 59 13.05 -2.00 13.01
N GLY A 60 13.15 -2.80 14.07
CA GLY A 60 14.21 -3.80 14.21
C GLY A 60 13.89 -4.90 15.21
N ARG A 61 14.88 -5.71 15.57
CA ARG A 61 14.80 -6.57 16.77
C ARG A 61 15.39 -5.85 17.97
N ILE A 62 14.81 -6.08 19.14
CA ILE A 62 15.30 -5.54 20.41
C ILE A 62 16.77 -5.93 20.64
N ALA A 63 17.14 -7.16 20.30
CA ALA A 63 18.50 -7.68 20.48
C ALA A 63 19.56 -6.96 19.62
N ASP A 64 19.16 -6.30 18.55
CA ASP A 64 20.08 -5.65 17.61
C ASP A 64 20.23 -4.14 17.90
N VAL A 65 19.34 -3.53 18.67
CA VAL A 65 19.27 -2.06 18.87
C VAL A 65 20.57 -1.46 19.39
N ALA A 66 21.22 -2.12 20.36
CA ALA A 66 22.44 -1.59 20.98
C ALA A 66 23.61 -1.46 20.00
N GLU A 67 23.69 -2.35 19.01
CA GLU A 67 24.76 -2.36 18.00
C GLU A 67 24.59 -1.24 16.96
N HIS A 68 23.36 -0.76 16.77
CA HIS A 68 23.04 0.33 15.86
C HIS A 68 23.04 1.70 16.54
N MET A 69 23.25 1.76 17.85
CA MET A 69 23.24 2.99 18.61
C MET A 69 24.62 3.66 18.57
N VAL A 70 24.69 4.84 17.96
CA VAL A 70 25.94 5.60 17.75
C VAL A 70 26.27 6.45 18.97
N ALA A 71 25.25 7.08 19.55
CA ALA A 71 25.41 7.91 20.74
C ALA A 71 24.11 7.91 21.57
N SER A 72 24.28 7.76 22.88
CA SER A 72 23.24 7.86 23.89
C SER A 72 23.93 8.27 25.19
N GLU A 73 23.86 9.52 25.62
CA GLU A 73 24.54 10.01 26.84
C GLU A 73 23.83 9.52 28.13
N GLY A 74 23.55 8.21 28.22
CA GLY A 74 22.84 7.57 29.32
C GLY A 74 21.34 7.35 29.07
N SER A 75 20.78 7.91 27.99
CA SER A 75 19.41 7.67 27.55
C SER A 75 19.21 6.23 27.04
N ILE A 76 18.08 5.61 27.39
CA ILE A 76 17.72 4.26 26.93
C ILE A 76 16.62 4.39 25.89
N PRO A 77 16.73 3.75 24.72
CA PRO A 77 15.68 3.83 23.71
C PRO A 77 14.37 3.22 24.20
N ILE A 78 13.29 3.98 24.05
CA ILE A 78 11.94 3.53 24.38
C ILE A 78 11.42 2.67 23.22
N ASN A 79 11.01 1.44 23.55
CA ASN A 79 10.33 0.57 22.61
C ASN A 79 8.81 0.78 22.71
N VAL A 80 8.19 1.28 21.64
CA VAL A 80 6.73 1.45 21.57
C VAL A 80 6.01 0.23 20.98
N SER A 81 6.75 -0.80 20.57
CA SER A 81 6.18 -2.05 20.07
C SER A 81 5.59 -2.89 21.21
N GLU A 82 4.34 -3.30 21.07
CA GLU A 82 3.72 -4.31 21.94
C GLU A 82 4.08 -5.76 21.52
N VAL A 83 4.77 -5.92 20.38
CA VAL A 83 5.15 -7.24 19.83
C VAL A 83 6.45 -7.73 20.47
N PRO A 84 6.47 -8.93 21.09
CA PRO A 84 7.67 -9.49 21.73
C PRO A 84 8.86 -9.60 20.77
N GLY A 85 10.03 -9.17 21.22
CA GLY A 85 11.29 -9.27 20.45
C GLY A 85 11.44 -8.24 19.32
N ILE A 86 10.39 -7.50 18.97
CA ILE A 86 10.42 -6.44 17.98
C ILE A 86 10.60 -5.08 18.67
N TYR A 87 11.53 -4.30 18.12
CA TYR A 87 11.75 -2.91 18.47
C TYR A 87 11.06 -2.02 17.45
N LEU A 88 10.23 -1.10 17.95
CA LEU A 88 9.73 0.04 17.19
C LEU A 88 10.06 1.27 18.00
N SER A 89 10.82 2.19 17.40
CA SER A 89 11.19 3.42 18.07
C SER A 89 10.01 4.36 18.25
N GLU A 90 10.19 5.33 19.15
CA GLU A 90 9.48 6.61 19.09
C GLU A 90 9.68 7.32 17.74
N ILE A 91 9.00 8.45 17.53
CA ILE A 91 9.18 9.23 16.31
C ILE A 91 10.64 9.66 16.23
N ALA A 92 11.30 9.24 15.15
CA ALA A 92 12.65 9.63 14.83
C ALA A 92 12.65 10.78 13.84
N SER A 93 13.79 11.44 13.72
CA SER A 93 14.06 12.53 12.79
C SER A 93 15.35 12.23 12.03
N PHE A 94 15.44 12.76 10.82
CA PHE A 94 16.64 12.65 9.99
C PHE A 94 16.89 14.00 9.32
N SER A 95 18.16 14.36 9.16
CA SER A 95 18.54 15.54 8.39
C SER A 95 19.78 15.27 7.55
N LEU A 96 19.68 15.56 6.25
CA LEU A 96 20.77 15.45 5.28
C LEU A 96 21.90 16.44 5.58
N THR A 97 21.55 17.62 6.12
CA THR A 97 22.53 18.66 6.48
C THR A 97 23.13 18.45 7.87
N GLY A 98 22.61 17.46 8.62
CA GLY A 98 23.05 17.11 9.97
C GLY A 98 24.12 16.01 9.99
N SER A 99 24.00 15.09 10.93
CA SER A 99 24.99 14.04 11.21
C SER A 99 24.94 12.85 10.25
N GLY A 100 23.91 12.74 9.41
CA GLY A 100 23.65 11.56 8.59
C GLY A 100 23.13 10.34 9.37
N TYR A 101 22.83 10.50 10.66
CA TYR A 101 22.24 9.47 11.51
C TYR A 101 20.78 9.76 11.86
N PHE A 102 20.03 8.72 12.22
CA PHE A 102 18.65 8.85 12.68
C PHE A 102 18.61 9.23 14.14
N ARG A 103 17.82 10.26 14.47
CA ARG A 103 17.77 10.83 15.80
C ARG A 103 16.42 10.64 16.45
N ILE A 104 16.40 10.08 17.66
CA ILE A 104 15.25 10.15 18.56
C ILE A 104 15.51 11.29 19.54
N ILE A 105 14.59 12.26 19.58
CA ILE A 105 14.72 13.43 20.45
C ILE A 105 14.42 12.99 21.88
N GLY A 106 15.37 13.21 22.78
CA GLY A 106 15.16 12.96 24.20
C GLY A 106 14.20 13.99 24.81
N ASP A 107 13.51 13.61 25.90
CA ASP A 107 12.77 14.59 26.70
C ASP A 107 13.72 15.65 27.29
N ALA A 108 13.19 16.74 27.84
CA ALA A 108 13.99 17.88 28.33
C ALA A 108 15.08 17.55 29.38
N GLU A 109 15.09 16.33 29.93
CA GLU A 109 16.07 15.81 30.90
C GLU A 109 16.93 14.65 30.35
N GLN A 110 16.75 14.26 29.09
CA GLN A 110 17.46 13.17 28.41
C GLN A 110 18.12 13.66 27.13
N ASP A 111 19.34 13.21 26.88
CA ASP A 111 20.03 13.53 25.64
C ASP A 111 19.45 12.74 24.46
N ASP A 112 19.58 13.32 23.26
CA ASP A 112 19.18 12.73 22.00
C ASP A 112 19.90 11.39 21.76
N ILE A 113 19.17 10.40 21.22
CA ILE A 113 19.73 9.10 20.85
C ILE A 113 19.92 9.05 19.34
N TRP A 114 21.11 8.63 18.91
CA TRP A 114 21.49 8.56 17.50
C TRP A 114 21.68 7.12 17.05
N PHE A 115 21.14 6.78 15.88
CA PHE A 115 21.16 5.44 15.30
C PHE A 115 21.75 5.43 13.89
N ASP A 116 22.55 4.40 13.63
CA ASP A 116 22.99 4.00 12.29
C ASP A 116 22.02 2.94 11.74
N ALA A 117 21.09 3.37 10.87
CA ALA A 117 20.08 2.50 10.30
C ALA A 117 20.50 1.98 8.92
N LEU A 118 19.98 0.82 8.51
CA LEU A 118 20.38 0.11 7.29
C LEU A 118 21.87 -0.31 7.23
N SER A 119 22.58 -0.21 8.36
CA SER A 119 23.92 -0.77 8.49
C SER A 119 23.85 -2.30 8.55
N TYR A 120 24.89 -2.98 8.07
CA TYR A 120 24.96 -4.44 8.02
C TYR A 120 26.18 -4.96 8.78
N THR A 121 25.92 -5.76 9.80
CA THR A 121 26.92 -6.51 10.56
C THR A 121 26.56 -8.00 10.48
N ARG A 122 27.54 -8.88 10.23
CA ARG A 122 27.27 -10.33 9.98
C ARG A 122 26.54 -11.04 11.12
N ASP A 123 26.67 -10.54 12.34
CA ASP A 123 26.17 -11.20 13.55
C ASP A 123 24.87 -10.56 14.10
N HIS A 124 24.40 -9.46 13.51
CA HIS A 124 23.21 -8.73 13.98
C HIS A 124 22.28 -8.37 12.82
N GLY A 125 20.98 -8.27 13.11
CA GLY A 125 20.00 -7.71 12.19
C GLY A 125 20.25 -6.22 11.91
N THR A 126 19.35 -5.58 11.17
CA THR A 126 19.44 -4.14 10.86
C THR A 126 18.24 -3.38 11.40
N LEU A 127 18.37 -2.06 11.56
CA LEU A 127 17.24 -1.17 11.80
C LEU A 127 16.75 -0.60 10.47
N PHE A 128 15.45 -0.73 10.21
CA PHE A 128 14.79 -0.19 9.03
C PHE A 128 14.11 1.13 9.37
N PRO A 129 14.57 2.27 8.81
CA PRO A 129 13.83 3.51 8.91
C PRO A 129 12.64 3.43 7.95
N LEU A 130 11.45 3.70 8.46
CA LEU A 130 10.19 3.61 7.73
C LEU A 130 9.27 4.76 8.11
N HIS A 131 8.53 5.31 7.14
CA HIS A 131 7.42 6.20 7.46
C HIS A 131 6.32 5.43 8.19
N GLU A 132 5.68 6.06 9.18
CA GLU A 132 4.58 5.47 9.94
C GLU A 132 3.42 5.02 9.01
N GLY A 133 3.14 5.83 8.00
CA GLY A 133 2.22 5.51 6.90
C GLY A 133 2.52 4.18 6.21
N CYS A 134 3.80 3.87 6.01
CA CYS A 134 4.26 2.64 5.38
C CYS A 134 4.14 1.45 6.32
N ILE A 135 4.45 1.62 7.61
CA ILE A 135 4.31 0.55 8.62
C ILE A 135 2.85 0.11 8.70
N VAL A 136 1.93 1.05 8.90
CA VAL A 136 0.49 0.75 9.03
C VAL A 136 -0.05 0.09 7.77
N THR A 137 0.27 0.63 6.59
CA THR A 137 -0.21 0.09 5.31
C THR A 137 0.35 -1.32 5.07
N SER A 138 1.63 -1.54 5.37
CA SER A 138 2.28 -2.85 5.19
C SER A 138 1.74 -3.88 6.16
N CYS A 139 1.54 -3.53 7.44
CA CYS A 139 0.96 -4.44 8.41
C CYS A 139 -0.44 -4.89 8.01
N ARG A 140 -1.29 -3.95 7.54
CA ARG A 140 -2.63 -4.29 7.01
C ARG A 140 -2.57 -5.23 5.79
N ALA A 141 -1.60 -5.03 4.90
CA ALA A 141 -1.41 -5.90 3.74
C ALA A 141 -0.99 -7.32 4.16
N ILE A 142 -0.10 -7.43 5.15
CA ILE A 142 0.34 -8.69 5.71
C ILE A 142 -0.81 -9.39 6.45
N ASP A 143 -1.49 -8.71 7.39
CA ASP A 143 -2.63 -9.26 8.13
C ASP A 143 -3.67 -9.82 7.16
N ARG A 144 -3.93 -9.11 6.07
CA ARG A 144 -4.84 -9.59 5.03
C ARG A 144 -4.33 -10.86 4.35
N HIS A 145 -3.07 -10.88 3.95
CA HIS A 145 -2.46 -12.02 3.26
C HIS A 145 -2.54 -13.29 4.11
N TYR A 146 -2.25 -13.18 5.41
CA TYR A 146 -2.23 -14.30 6.33
C TYR A 146 -3.60 -14.66 6.89
N SER A 147 -4.54 -13.72 7.04
CA SER A 147 -5.94 -14.05 7.37
C SER A 147 -6.59 -14.98 6.35
N MET A 148 -6.06 -15.03 5.12
CA MET A 148 -6.51 -15.97 4.09
C MET A 148 -5.83 -17.34 4.17
N ARG A 149 -4.68 -17.46 4.86
CA ARG A 149 -3.94 -18.70 5.05
C ARG A 149 -4.31 -19.26 6.42
N ARG A 150 -4.85 -20.49 6.49
CA ARG A 150 -5.19 -21.15 7.77
C ARG A 150 -3.92 -21.59 8.51
N GLU A 151 -3.14 -20.64 9.01
CA GLU A 151 -1.98 -20.93 9.85
C GLU A 151 -2.41 -21.07 11.32
N VAL A 152 -1.73 -21.99 12.03
CA VAL A 152 -2.16 -22.50 13.35
C VAL A 152 -1.84 -21.50 14.48
N GLU A 153 -0.90 -20.58 14.26
CA GLU A 153 -0.65 -19.42 15.12
C GLU A 153 -0.21 -18.24 14.24
N PRO A 154 -1.04 -17.22 14.04
CA PRO A 154 -0.66 -16.06 13.25
C PRO A 154 0.41 -15.27 14.01
N LYS A 155 1.60 -15.14 13.42
CA LYS A 155 2.58 -14.16 13.89
C LYS A 155 1.97 -12.75 13.81
N PRO A 156 2.37 -11.80 14.67
CA PRO A 156 1.97 -10.40 14.52
C PRO A 156 2.49 -9.80 13.20
N ALA A 157 1.69 -8.98 12.52
CA ALA A 157 2.09 -8.41 11.22
C ALA A 157 3.35 -7.55 11.27
N LEU A 158 3.62 -6.89 12.40
CA LEU A 158 4.85 -6.09 12.56
C LEU A 158 6.10 -6.98 12.60
N GLU A 159 6.03 -8.15 13.24
CA GLU A 159 7.11 -9.14 13.22
C GLU A 159 7.33 -9.67 11.80
N MET A 160 6.25 -10.05 11.12
CA MET A 160 6.31 -10.51 9.72
C MET A 160 6.87 -9.43 8.79
N LEU A 161 6.55 -8.16 9.01
CA LEU A 161 7.11 -7.04 8.26
C LEU A 161 8.62 -6.97 8.46
N TYR A 162 9.10 -7.01 9.70
CA TYR A 162 10.53 -7.03 9.98
C TYR A 162 11.22 -8.24 9.32
N GLU A 163 10.66 -9.44 9.46
CA GLU A 163 11.22 -10.67 8.87
C GLU A 163 11.30 -10.58 7.33
N LEU A 164 10.27 -10.03 6.69
CA LEU A 164 10.22 -9.79 5.25
C LEU A 164 11.33 -8.81 4.81
N LEU A 165 11.43 -7.67 5.49
CA LEU A 165 12.46 -6.66 5.21
C LEU A 165 13.86 -7.22 5.40
N ASN A 166 14.11 -7.88 6.53
CA ASN A 166 15.42 -8.43 6.87
C ASN A 166 15.85 -9.55 5.93
N THR A 167 14.93 -10.45 5.56
CA THR A 167 15.21 -11.53 4.61
C THR A 167 15.59 -10.98 3.24
N ARG A 168 14.87 -9.96 2.76
CA ARG A 168 15.19 -9.31 1.48
C ARG A 168 16.50 -8.53 1.55
N PHE A 169 16.74 -7.82 2.65
CA PHE A 169 17.98 -7.10 2.89
C PHE A 169 19.20 -8.03 2.90
N ILE A 170 19.16 -9.12 3.68
CA ILE A 170 20.23 -10.12 3.71
C ILE A 170 20.43 -10.75 2.34
N ARG A 171 19.35 -11.15 1.65
CA ARG A 171 19.43 -11.73 0.29
C ARG A 171 20.05 -10.77 -0.72
N ARG A 172 19.81 -9.46 -0.57
CA ARG A 172 20.39 -8.44 -1.46
C ARG A 172 21.89 -8.27 -1.16
N LYS A 173 22.27 -8.16 0.13
CA LYS A 173 23.66 -8.04 0.58
C LYS A 173 24.50 -9.30 0.31
N SER A 174 23.90 -10.50 0.37
CA SER A 174 24.60 -11.78 0.14
C SER A 174 24.84 -12.11 -1.34
N ARG A 175 24.12 -11.47 -2.25
CA ARG A 175 24.25 -11.69 -3.71
C ARG A 175 25.36 -10.87 -4.35
N THR A 176 25.94 -9.94 -3.61
CA THR A 176 26.88 -8.94 -4.11
C THR A 176 28.29 -9.25 -3.63
N ASP A 177 29.10 -9.86 -4.49
CA ASP A 177 30.58 -9.95 -4.32
C ASP A 177 31.27 -8.61 -4.66
N GLU A 178 30.53 -7.62 -5.19
CA GLU A 178 30.98 -6.24 -5.41
C GLU A 178 30.04 -5.24 -4.72
N PRO A 179 30.54 -4.11 -4.18
CA PRO A 179 29.70 -3.09 -3.55
C PRO A 179 28.79 -2.45 -4.61
N HIS A 180 27.57 -2.97 -4.76
CA HIS A 180 26.57 -2.35 -5.60
C HIS A 180 25.85 -1.23 -4.85
N GLU A 181 25.87 -0.06 -5.48
CA GLU A 181 25.27 1.24 -5.10
C GLU A 181 23.74 1.20 -4.84
N THR A 182 23.10 0.02 -4.92
CA THR A 182 21.65 -0.19 -4.78
C THR A 182 21.28 -1.23 -3.71
N SER A 183 22.22 -1.56 -2.81
CA SER A 183 22.05 -2.65 -1.84
C SER A 183 20.85 -2.48 -0.88
N ASN A 184 20.41 -1.24 -0.65
CA ASN A 184 19.27 -0.91 0.21
C ASN A 184 17.92 -0.91 -0.53
N ASP A 185 17.91 -1.08 -1.86
CA ASP A 185 16.68 -1.25 -2.65
C ASP A 185 16.24 -2.71 -2.69
N ILE A 186 15.58 -3.07 -1.61
CA ILE A 186 15.09 -4.42 -1.33
C ILE A 186 13.74 -4.73 -1.99
N PHE A 187 13.08 -3.73 -2.61
CA PHE A 187 11.81 -3.89 -3.33
C PHE A 187 11.88 -3.43 -4.81
N ASP A 188 13.08 -3.21 -5.35
CA ASP A 188 13.31 -2.73 -6.71
C ASP A 188 12.53 -1.42 -7.01
N LEU A 189 12.51 -0.50 -6.05
CA LEU A 189 11.87 0.81 -6.09
C LEU A 189 12.40 1.72 -7.19
N CYS A 190 13.61 1.46 -7.71
CA CYS A 190 14.19 2.15 -8.86
C CYS A 190 13.68 1.63 -10.22
N SER A 191 12.84 0.59 -10.21
CA SER A 191 12.26 0.07 -11.45
C SER A 191 11.10 0.93 -11.96
N SER A 192 10.95 0.96 -13.27
CA SER A 192 9.81 1.59 -13.96
C SER A 192 9.21 0.59 -14.94
N CYS A 193 7.88 0.56 -15.00
CA CYS A 193 7.11 -0.26 -15.92
C CYS A 193 6.48 0.61 -17.00
N SER A 194 6.45 0.17 -18.25
CA SER A 194 5.81 0.92 -19.34
C SER A 194 4.29 1.10 -19.13
N GLU A 195 3.64 0.18 -18.44
CA GLU A 195 2.18 0.21 -18.19
C GLU A 195 1.83 1.06 -16.95
N TYR A 196 2.50 0.80 -15.82
CA TYR A 196 2.19 1.43 -14.54
C TYR A 196 3.09 2.61 -14.17
N GLY A 197 4.14 2.83 -14.96
CA GLY A 197 5.16 3.85 -14.73
C GLY A 197 6.15 3.52 -13.61
N PRO A 198 6.77 4.55 -13.01
CA PRO A 198 7.77 4.40 -11.97
C PRO A 198 7.20 3.77 -10.70
N ARG A 199 7.96 2.85 -10.09
CA ARG A 199 7.57 2.20 -8.83
C ARG A 199 7.68 3.16 -7.64
N SER A 200 8.61 4.10 -7.68
CA SER A 200 8.78 5.15 -6.68
C SER A 200 9.44 6.39 -7.29
N VAL A 201 9.64 7.42 -6.48
CA VAL A 201 10.42 8.61 -6.86
C VAL A 201 11.87 8.25 -7.19
N LEU A 202 12.41 7.17 -6.64
CA LEU A 202 13.77 6.70 -6.95
C LEU A 202 13.91 6.20 -8.40
N ALA A 203 12.80 5.84 -9.06
CA ALA A 203 12.78 5.44 -10.47
C ALA A 203 12.63 6.63 -11.44
N LEU A 204 12.46 7.85 -10.92
CA LEU A 204 12.26 9.07 -11.70
C LEU A 204 13.57 9.85 -11.84
N SER A 205 13.71 10.57 -12.96
CA SER A 205 14.79 11.55 -13.10
C SER A 205 14.51 12.79 -12.24
N ARG A 206 15.55 13.50 -11.78
CA ARG A 206 15.35 14.74 -11.01
C ARG A 206 14.42 15.70 -11.72
N LEU A 207 14.52 15.87 -13.05
CA LEU A 207 13.62 16.74 -13.85
C LEU A 207 12.12 16.39 -13.73
N GLU A 208 11.79 15.14 -13.44
CA GLU A 208 10.40 14.71 -13.21
C GLU A 208 9.94 14.95 -11.76
N TRP A 209 10.86 15.23 -10.83
CA TRP A 209 10.55 15.51 -9.42
C TRP A 209 10.04 16.94 -9.19
N TRP A 210 10.20 17.87 -10.15
CA TRP A 210 9.96 19.31 -9.94
C TRP A 210 8.48 19.73 -9.91
N GLY A 211 7.54 18.77 -9.82
CA GLY A 211 6.14 19.00 -9.43
C GLY A 211 5.09 18.45 -10.40
N GLY A 212 3.85 18.34 -9.90
CA GLY A 212 2.67 18.02 -10.70
C GLY A 212 2.14 16.61 -10.45
N LYS A 213 2.09 15.76 -11.49
CA LYS A 213 1.48 14.41 -11.42
C LYS A 213 2.20 13.42 -10.48
N TYR A 214 3.35 13.80 -9.93
CA TYR A 214 4.21 12.96 -9.11
C TYR A 214 4.13 13.27 -7.61
N ASP A 215 3.41 14.33 -7.22
CA ASP A 215 3.08 14.67 -5.82
C ASP A 215 2.41 13.49 -5.09
N LYS A 216 1.72 12.63 -5.86
CA LYS A 216 1.11 11.38 -5.36
C LYS A 216 2.08 10.41 -4.69
N PHE A 217 3.38 10.45 -5.00
CA PHE A 217 4.37 9.64 -4.28
C PHE A 217 4.67 10.15 -2.87
N TYR A 218 4.50 11.46 -2.66
CA TYR A 218 4.78 12.16 -1.42
C TYR A 218 3.52 12.41 -0.60
N THR A 219 2.36 11.93 -1.03
CA THR A 219 1.10 12.13 -0.31
C THR A 219 0.89 11.01 0.71
N ASP A 220 0.40 11.38 1.90
CA ASP A 220 0.15 10.43 2.99
C ASP A 220 -0.78 9.29 2.54
N PRO A 221 -0.33 8.02 2.58
CA PRO A 221 -1.15 6.87 2.20
C PRO A 221 -2.30 6.61 3.16
N ILE A 222 -2.27 7.11 4.40
CA ILE A 222 -3.35 6.89 5.38
C ILE A 222 -4.45 7.96 5.25
N LYS A 223 -4.14 9.14 4.70
CA LYS A 223 -5.08 10.27 4.63
C LYS A 223 -6.42 9.91 3.96
N GLU A 224 -7.52 10.17 4.68
CA GLU A 224 -8.86 9.61 4.36
C GLU A 224 -9.76 10.53 3.51
N GLU A 225 -9.43 11.82 3.39
CA GLU A 225 -10.37 12.90 3.06
C GLU A 225 -11.01 12.84 1.64
N SER A 226 -10.70 11.86 0.81
CA SER A 226 -11.09 11.85 -0.60
C SER A 226 -11.51 10.49 -1.18
N THR A 227 -11.28 9.38 -0.49
CA THR A 227 -11.60 8.03 -0.97
C THR A 227 -13.11 7.87 -1.22
N ALA A 228 -13.95 8.26 -0.26
CA ALA A 228 -15.42 8.16 -0.40
C ALA A 228 -15.97 9.03 -1.55
N SER A 229 -15.45 10.25 -1.69
CA SER A 229 -15.80 11.16 -2.80
C SER A 229 -15.41 10.57 -4.16
N PHE A 230 -14.24 9.94 -4.24
CA PHE A 230 -13.77 9.28 -5.45
C PHE A 230 -14.64 8.07 -5.81
N VAL A 231 -14.91 7.16 -4.86
CA VAL A 231 -15.78 6.00 -5.10
C VAL A 231 -17.19 6.45 -5.53
N ARG A 232 -17.71 7.54 -4.94
CA ARG A 232 -18.97 8.15 -5.39
C ARG A 232 -18.91 8.57 -6.87
N ARG A 233 -17.84 9.25 -7.30
CA ARG A 233 -17.66 9.62 -8.72
C ARG A 233 -17.57 8.39 -9.62
N VAL A 234 -16.85 7.35 -9.21
CA VAL A 234 -16.78 6.08 -9.94
C VAL A 234 -18.18 5.49 -10.12
N LEU A 235 -19.00 5.47 -9.07
CA LEU A 235 -20.39 4.99 -9.14
C LEU A 235 -21.25 5.86 -10.05
N GLN A 236 -21.12 7.18 -9.98
CA GLN A 236 -21.86 8.14 -10.81
C GLN A 236 -21.54 8.00 -12.30
N SER A 237 -20.27 7.73 -12.61
CA SER A 237 -19.78 7.55 -13.98
C SER A 237 -19.91 6.12 -14.50
N SER A 238 -20.32 5.17 -13.65
CA SER A 238 -20.55 3.78 -14.06
C SER A 238 -21.94 3.64 -14.71
N PRO A 239 -22.09 2.80 -15.75
CA PRO A 239 -23.41 2.50 -16.32
C PRO A 239 -24.33 1.96 -15.23
N ARG A 240 -25.52 2.55 -15.08
CA ARG A 240 -26.51 2.03 -14.13
C ARG A 240 -27.01 0.68 -14.64
N ARG A 241 -27.12 -0.29 -13.74
CA ARG A 241 -27.70 -1.60 -14.04
C ARG A 241 -29.09 -1.69 -13.42
N ARG A 242 -30.01 -2.35 -14.13
CA ARG A 242 -31.16 -2.94 -13.45
C ARG A 242 -30.66 -4.17 -12.73
N ASP A 243 -31.10 -4.38 -11.49
CA ASP A 243 -30.85 -5.61 -10.73
C ASP A 243 -31.60 -6.83 -11.33
N GLU A 244 -32.09 -6.74 -12.57
CA GLU A 244 -32.65 -7.89 -13.27
C GLU A 244 -31.54 -8.93 -13.48
N PRO A 245 -31.80 -10.21 -13.17
CA PRO A 245 -30.83 -11.26 -13.44
C PRO A 245 -30.58 -11.29 -14.95
N GLU A 246 -29.35 -10.97 -15.36
CA GLU A 246 -28.84 -11.18 -16.72
C GLU A 246 -29.07 -12.66 -17.06
N TYR A 247 -30.22 -12.94 -17.68
CA TYR A 247 -30.76 -14.26 -17.98
C TYR A 247 -31.14 -15.09 -16.75
N ALA A 248 -32.42 -15.47 -16.65
CA ALA A 248 -32.84 -16.53 -15.74
C ALA A 248 -32.08 -17.82 -16.09
N LEU A 249 -31.00 -18.10 -15.35
CA LEU A 249 -30.10 -19.23 -15.56
C LEU A 249 -30.86 -20.54 -15.35
N LYS A 250 -31.54 -21.05 -16.38
CA LYS A 250 -32.25 -22.33 -16.26
C LYS A 250 -31.22 -23.44 -15.99
N SER A 251 -31.34 -24.09 -14.82
CA SER A 251 -30.60 -25.31 -14.53
C SER A 251 -31.19 -26.45 -15.34
N SER A 252 -30.35 -27.16 -16.08
CA SER A 252 -30.75 -28.36 -16.83
C SER A 252 -30.66 -29.64 -16.00
N ARG A 253 -30.10 -29.58 -14.78
CA ARG A 253 -29.92 -30.72 -13.88
C ARG A 253 -30.53 -30.48 -12.52
N GLU A 254 -30.85 -31.57 -11.83
CA GLU A 254 -31.22 -31.52 -10.43
C GLU A 254 -30.08 -30.98 -9.57
N PRO A 255 -30.39 -30.14 -8.55
CA PRO A 255 -29.44 -29.73 -7.54
C PRO A 255 -28.83 -30.94 -6.83
N GLN A 256 -27.54 -30.90 -6.53
CA GLN A 256 -26.82 -31.96 -5.81
C GLN A 256 -26.04 -31.41 -4.62
N ARG A 257 -25.88 -32.22 -3.56
CA ARG A 257 -25.06 -31.92 -2.37
C ARG A 257 -25.40 -30.55 -1.77
N LEU A 258 -24.44 -29.61 -1.74
CA LEU A 258 -24.59 -28.27 -1.19
C LEU A 258 -25.75 -27.51 -1.85
N GLU A 259 -26.02 -27.74 -3.13
CA GLU A 259 -27.09 -27.09 -3.88
C GLU A 259 -28.49 -27.47 -3.39
N ARG A 260 -28.62 -28.55 -2.62
CA ARG A 260 -29.90 -29.03 -2.04
C ARG A 260 -30.19 -28.44 -0.66
N LEU A 261 -29.22 -27.79 -0.02
CA LEU A 261 -29.44 -27.19 1.31
C LEU A 261 -30.53 -26.11 1.21
N PRO A 262 -31.40 -25.90 2.22
CA PRO A 262 -32.26 -24.73 2.30
C PRO A 262 -31.48 -23.41 2.22
N THR A 263 -32.12 -22.33 1.77
CA THR A 263 -31.42 -21.05 1.51
C THR A 263 -30.87 -20.48 2.81
N GLU A 264 -31.59 -20.67 3.91
CA GLU A 264 -31.20 -20.28 5.25
C GLU A 264 -29.89 -20.96 5.69
N LEU A 265 -29.69 -22.24 5.31
CA LEU A 265 -28.43 -22.94 5.59
C LEU A 265 -27.31 -22.49 4.67
N LEU A 266 -27.61 -22.15 3.41
CA LEU A 266 -26.63 -21.55 2.50
C LEU A 266 -26.18 -20.17 2.97
N ASP A 267 -27.11 -19.34 3.45
CA ASP A 267 -26.83 -18.01 4.02
C ASP A 267 -25.98 -18.13 5.28
N ALA A 268 -26.32 -19.08 6.17
CA ALA A 268 -25.52 -19.39 7.34
C ALA A 268 -24.10 -19.83 6.95
N VAL A 269 -23.95 -20.72 5.96
CA VAL A 269 -22.62 -21.11 5.45
C VAL A 269 -21.87 -19.90 4.90
N CYS A 270 -22.51 -19.07 4.08
CA CYS A 270 -21.89 -17.87 3.51
C CYS A 270 -21.45 -16.88 4.58
N SER A 271 -22.16 -16.77 5.71
CA SER A 271 -21.78 -15.89 6.82
C SER A 271 -20.45 -16.26 7.49
N TYR A 272 -20.00 -17.52 7.37
CA TYR A 272 -18.70 -17.99 7.86
C TYR A 272 -17.60 -18.00 6.80
N LEU A 273 -17.92 -17.68 5.54
CA LEU A 273 -16.97 -17.73 4.44
C LEU A 273 -16.39 -16.34 4.14
N PRO A 274 -15.08 -16.26 3.80
CA PRO A 274 -14.53 -15.06 3.20
C PRO A 274 -15.28 -14.70 1.90
N ILE A 275 -15.40 -13.40 1.60
CA ILE A 275 -16.07 -12.89 0.39
C ILE A 275 -15.58 -13.56 -0.90
N GLN A 276 -14.27 -13.82 -1.02
CA GLN A 276 -13.70 -14.48 -2.19
C GLN A 276 -14.23 -15.91 -2.35
N SER A 277 -14.41 -16.63 -1.24
CA SER A 277 -15.01 -17.97 -1.22
C SER A 277 -16.50 -17.93 -1.56
N ILE A 278 -17.24 -16.92 -1.13
CA ILE A 278 -18.65 -16.73 -1.52
C ILE A 278 -18.76 -16.48 -3.03
N ILE A 279 -17.91 -15.59 -3.58
CA ILE A 279 -17.87 -15.32 -5.03
C ILE A 279 -17.49 -16.60 -5.80
N ALA A 280 -16.51 -17.36 -5.32
CA ALA A 280 -16.12 -18.63 -5.92
C ALA A 280 -17.28 -19.62 -5.89
N LEU A 281 -17.98 -19.73 -4.75
CA LEU A 281 -19.11 -20.62 -4.55
C LEU A 281 -20.26 -20.31 -5.52
N ASN A 282 -20.63 -19.03 -5.64
CA ASN A 282 -21.60 -18.55 -6.61
C ASN A 282 -21.23 -18.97 -8.06
N ARG A 283 -19.94 -18.96 -8.41
CA ARG A 283 -19.45 -19.32 -9.75
C ARG A 283 -19.33 -20.82 -10.02
N THR A 284 -19.49 -21.68 -9.00
CA THR A 284 -19.34 -23.13 -9.17
C THR A 284 -20.52 -23.79 -9.90
N SER A 285 -21.73 -23.25 -9.80
CA SER A 285 -22.89 -23.81 -10.50
C SER A 285 -24.01 -22.79 -10.73
N LYS A 286 -24.86 -23.05 -11.73
CA LYS A 286 -26.05 -22.22 -12.01
C LYS A 286 -27.02 -22.18 -10.83
N VAL A 287 -27.17 -23.29 -10.11
CA VAL A 287 -28.08 -23.37 -8.95
C VAL A 287 -27.54 -22.51 -7.81
N LEU A 288 -26.24 -22.59 -7.50
CA LEU A 288 -25.64 -21.74 -6.48
C LEU A 288 -25.63 -20.27 -6.92
N ALA A 289 -25.44 -20.00 -8.21
CA ALA A 289 -25.51 -18.64 -8.74
C ALA A 289 -26.88 -17.98 -8.52
N GLN A 290 -27.96 -18.77 -8.61
CA GLN A 290 -29.33 -18.30 -8.34
C GLN A 290 -29.63 -18.12 -6.85
N ARG A 291 -28.97 -18.90 -5.99
CA ARG A 291 -29.31 -18.97 -4.56
C ARG A 291 -28.39 -18.15 -3.67
N ILE A 292 -27.20 -17.80 -4.17
CA ILE A 292 -26.24 -16.92 -3.50
C ILE A 292 -26.18 -15.63 -4.34
N PRO A 293 -27.11 -14.68 -4.16
CA PRO A 293 -27.15 -13.49 -4.99
C PRO A 293 -25.91 -12.61 -4.76
N LEU A 294 -25.14 -12.36 -5.81
CA LEU A 294 -24.10 -11.32 -5.83
C LEU A 294 -24.68 -10.01 -6.34
N ASP A 295 -25.75 -9.56 -5.68
CA ASP A 295 -26.51 -8.36 -6.01
C ASP A 295 -25.79 -7.07 -5.57
N SER A 296 -26.40 -5.93 -5.87
CA SER A 296 -25.88 -4.62 -5.49
C SER A 296 -25.63 -4.50 -3.96
N ALA A 297 -26.49 -5.12 -3.14
CA ALA A 297 -26.36 -5.11 -1.68
C ALA A 297 -25.14 -5.91 -1.20
N PHE A 298 -24.87 -7.08 -1.80
CA PHE A 298 -23.66 -7.88 -1.53
C PHE A 298 -22.40 -7.05 -1.77
N TRP A 299 -22.25 -6.45 -2.95
CA TRP A 299 -21.05 -5.67 -3.30
C TRP A 299 -20.91 -4.45 -2.39
N ARG A 300 -21.99 -3.72 -2.16
CA ARG A 300 -22.01 -2.56 -1.25
C ARG A 300 -21.60 -2.94 0.17
N ASN A 301 -22.17 -4.00 0.73
CA ASN A 301 -21.87 -4.42 2.10
C ASN A 301 -20.41 -4.89 2.22
N SER A 302 -19.90 -5.59 1.21
CA SER A 302 -18.50 -6.07 1.19
C SER A 302 -17.48 -4.94 1.02
N PHE A 303 -17.90 -3.78 0.49
CA PHE A 303 -17.12 -2.55 0.49
C PHE A 303 -17.12 -1.88 1.86
N ARG A 304 -18.28 -1.85 2.52
CA ARG A 304 -18.50 -1.18 3.82
C ARG A 304 -17.64 -1.77 4.94
N ASP A 305 -17.45 -3.08 4.95
CA ASP A 305 -16.66 -3.77 5.96
C ASP A 305 -15.20 -4.02 5.53
N GLY A 306 -14.79 -3.54 4.35
CA GLY A 306 -13.44 -3.71 3.80
C GLY A 306 -13.08 -5.15 3.41
N SER A 307 -14.02 -6.10 3.52
CA SER A 307 -13.76 -7.53 3.29
C SER A 307 -13.45 -7.86 1.84
N LEU A 308 -13.97 -7.06 0.90
CA LEU A 308 -13.71 -7.21 -0.53
C LEU A 308 -12.41 -6.55 -0.99
N HIS A 309 -12.18 -5.31 -0.55
CA HIS A 309 -11.01 -4.50 -0.91
C HIS A 309 -10.35 -3.94 0.36
N PRO A 310 -9.48 -4.73 1.01
CA PRO A 310 -8.88 -4.37 2.29
C PRO A 310 -8.00 -3.12 2.23
N HIS A 311 -7.48 -2.76 1.05
CA HIS A 311 -6.75 -1.52 0.81
C HIS A 311 -7.65 -0.27 0.83
N ILE A 312 -8.98 -0.45 0.85
CA ILE A 312 -10.00 0.61 0.90
C ILE A 312 -10.72 0.56 2.26
N TRP A 313 -9.95 0.66 3.34
CA TRP A 313 -10.45 0.49 4.71
C TRP A 313 -11.20 1.70 5.28
N ASP A 314 -11.07 2.86 4.65
CA ASP A 314 -11.57 4.18 5.09
C ASP A 314 -12.87 4.58 4.35
N LEU A 315 -13.58 3.62 3.78
CA LEU A 315 -14.74 3.90 2.93
C LEU A 315 -16.02 4.16 3.76
N ASP A 316 -16.41 5.41 3.90
CA ASP A 316 -17.73 5.77 4.45
C ASP A 316 -18.84 5.56 3.41
N THR A 317 -19.33 4.32 3.33
CA THR A 317 -20.46 3.97 2.46
C THR A 317 -21.76 4.68 2.85
N LYS A 318 -21.98 5.06 4.12
CA LYS A 318 -23.19 5.80 4.53
C LYS A 318 -23.17 7.21 3.98
N TRP A 319 -22.00 7.87 4.02
CA TRP A 319 -21.81 9.18 3.41
C TRP A 319 -22.02 9.13 1.90
N ILE A 320 -21.51 8.10 1.22
CA ILE A 320 -21.71 7.90 -0.22
C ILE A 320 -23.20 7.78 -0.54
N GLU A 321 -23.93 6.92 0.16
CA GLU A 321 -25.38 6.73 -0.03
C GLU A 321 -26.17 8.02 0.16
N HIS A 322 -25.88 8.78 1.23
CA HIS A 322 -26.51 10.06 1.49
C HIS A 322 -26.30 11.06 0.35
N HIS A 323 -25.10 11.09 -0.22
CA HIS A 323 -24.75 12.01 -1.30
C HIS A 323 -25.19 11.55 -2.69
N LEU A 324 -25.36 10.25 -2.91
CA LEU A 324 -25.97 9.69 -4.12
C LEU A 324 -27.48 9.89 -4.16
N SER A 325 -28.12 10.06 -2.99
CA SER A 325 -29.56 10.31 -2.86
C SER A 325 -29.94 11.78 -3.09
N LYS A 326 -28.95 12.69 -3.18
CA LYS A 326 -29.19 14.11 -3.48
C LYS A 326 -29.59 14.25 -4.97
N PRO A 327 -30.73 14.89 -5.28
CA PRO A 327 -31.31 14.89 -6.61
C PRO A 327 -30.60 15.93 -7.49
N ASP A 328 -29.45 15.59 -8.04
CA ASP A 328 -28.86 16.36 -9.15
C ASP A 328 -28.86 15.53 -10.44
N ALA A 329 -29.87 15.86 -11.25
CA ALA A 329 -30.00 15.68 -12.69
C ALA A 329 -29.80 14.28 -13.34
N ARG A 330 -30.86 13.90 -14.09
CA ARG A 330 -30.96 12.82 -15.09
C ARG A 330 -31.29 11.41 -14.57
N LEU A 331 -32.36 11.30 -13.79
CA LEU A 331 -33.09 10.04 -13.60
C LEU A 331 -33.90 9.70 -14.87
N LEU A 332 -33.28 9.02 -15.83
CA LEU A 332 -34.00 8.41 -16.96
C LEU A 332 -34.59 7.03 -16.61
N ASP A 333 -34.17 6.42 -15.49
CA ASP A 333 -34.73 5.17 -14.99
C ASP A 333 -34.75 5.15 -13.45
N LEU A 334 -35.95 5.17 -12.87
CA LEU A 334 -36.19 5.09 -11.42
C LEU A 334 -35.90 3.69 -10.85
N THR A 335 -35.77 2.68 -11.71
CA THR A 335 -35.53 1.29 -11.32
C THR A 335 -34.06 0.88 -11.40
N ALA A 336 -33.20 1.73 -11.97
CA ALA A 336 -31.78 1.43 -12.14
C ALA A 336 -31.00 1.79 -10.87
N SER A 337 -30.34 0.79 -10.29
CA SER A 337 -29.50 0.94 -9.10
C SER A 337 -28.06 1.29 -9.49
N TRP A 338 -27.28 1.76 -8.52
CA TRP A 338 -25.85 2.01 -8.71
C TRP A 338 -25.11 0.68 -8.86
N ASP A 339 -24.25 0.56 -9.88
CA ASP A 339 -23.51 -0.67 -10.17
C ASP A 339 -22.28 -0.82 -9.26
N TRP A 340 -22.52 -1.20 -8.01
CA TRP A 340 -21.48 -1.49 -7.03
C TRP A 340 -20.55 -2.63 -7.46
N LYS A 341 -21.01 -3.55 -8.31
CA LYS A 341 -20.18 -4.64 -8.85
C LYS A 341 -19.14 -4.11 -9.82
N ALA A 342 -19.52 -3.20 -10.71
CA ALA A 342 -18.58 -2.56 -11.63
C ALA A 342 -17.55 -1.71 -10.86
N ALA A 343 -18.00 -0.95 -9.87
CA ALA A 343 -17.08 -0.19 -9.00
C ALA A 343 -16.11 -1.12 -8.24
N ALA A 344 -16.59 -2.22 -7.67
CA ALA A 344 -15.77 -3.27 -7.04
C ALA A 344 -14.68 -3.77 -7.98
N LYS A 345 -15.08 -4.25 -9.16
CA LYS A 345 -14.12 -4.77 -10.13
C LYS A 345 -13.06 -3.74 -10.52
N LEU A 346 -13.46 -2.48 -10.69
CA LEU A 346 -12.56 -1.41 -11.07
C LEU A 346 -11.56 -1.09 -9.94
N LEU A 347 -12.05 -0.98 -8.71
CA LEU A 347 -11.28 -0.62 -7.51
C LEU A 347 -10.47 -1.79 -6.92
N ALA A 348 -10.73 -3.02 -7.40
CA ALA A 348 -9.88 -4.18 -7.15
C ALA A 348 -8.45 -3.98 -7.68
N THR A 349 -8.30 -3.15 -8.71
CA THR A 349 -7.00 -2.85 -9.32
C THR A 349 -6.16 -2.02 -8.34
N LYS A 350 -5.06 -2.61 -7.85
CA LYS A 350 -4.12 -1.95 -6.92
C LYS A 350 -3.03 -1.16 -7.65
N ARG A 351 -2.91 -1.36 -8.97
CA ARG A 351 -1.99 -0.65 -9.84
C ARG A 351 -2.79 0.12 -10.89
N PHE A 352 -2.70 1.44 -10.84
CA PHE A 352 -3.40 2.32 -11.78
C PHE A 352 -2.48 2.61 -12.97
N SER A 353 -2.90 2.20 -14.17
CA SER A 353 -2.13 2.41 -15.41
C SER A 353 -1.96 3.89 -15.72
N ILE A 354 -0.80 4.27 -16.27
CA ILE A 354 -0.55 5.63 -16.77
C ILE A 354 -1.10 5.81 -18.19
N SER A 355 -1.27 4.73 -18.95
CA SER A 355 -1.77 4.75 -20.34
C SER A 355 -2.97 3.83 -20.52
N GLY A 356 -3.99 4.27 -21.27
CA GLY A 356 -5.21 3.47 -21.51
C GLY A 356 -6.04 3.22 -20.24
N CYS A 357 -6.01 4.13 -19.27
CA CYS A 357 -6.78 4.02 -18.04
C CYS A 357 -8.28 4.20 -18.33
N ASP A 358 -9.13 3.53 -17.56
CA ASP A 358 -10.56 3.81 -17.54
C ASP A 358 -10.78 5.26 -17.11
N ASP A 359 -11.58 6.03 -17.86
CA ASP A 359 -11.80 7.46 -17.58
C ASP A 359 -12.30 7.73 -16.14
N ARG A 360 -12.94 6.74 -15.52
CA ARG A 360 -13.41 6.81 -14.13
C ARG A 360 -12.27 6.83 -13.10
N LEU A 361 -11.05 6.47 -13.51
CA LEU A 361 -9.83 6.39 -12.70
C LEU A 361 -8.86 7.55 -12.98
N LEU A 362 -9.24 8.57 -13.76
CA LEU A 362 -8.37 9.71 -14.03
C LEU A 362 -8.08 10.56 -12.79
N ASP A 363 -9.07 10.70 -11.90
CA ASP A 363 -9.00 11.53 -10.69
C ASP A 363 -8.90 10.67 -9.42
N VAL A 364 -8.06 9.62 -9.47
CA VAL A 364 -7.74 8.80 -8.28
C VAL A 364 -7.03 9.71 -7.27
N PRO A 365 -7.49 9.78 -6.01
CA PRO A 365 -6.83 10.60 -5.01
C PRO A 365 -5.42 10.14 -4.72
N ASP A 366 -4.51 11.09 -4.60
CA ASP A 366 -3.07 10.87 -4.46
C ASP A 366 -2.71 9.95 -3.28
N GLY A 367 -3.30 10.17 -2.10
CA GLY A 367 -3.07 9.32 -0.93
C GLY A 367 -3.56 7.88 -1.14
N PHE A 368 -4.73 7.73 -1.75
CA PHE A 368 -5.28 6.40 -2.09
C PHE A 368 -4.42 5.69 -3.15
N TRP A 369 -3.91 6.43 -4.14
CA TRP A 369 -2.97 5.90 -5.12
C TRP A 369 -1.68 5.40 -4.44
N ASN A 370 -1.09 6.20 -3.55
CA ASN A 370 0.14 5.86 -2.84
C ASN A 370 -0.06 4.62 -1.93
N ARG A 371 -1.20 4.56 -1.25
CA ARG A 371 -1.60 3.40 -0.45
C ARG A 371 -1.65 2.13 -1.28
N CYS A 372 -2.33 2.16 -2.44
CA CYS A 372 -2.45 1.00 -3.31
C CYS A 372 -1.08 0.53 -3.83
N ARG A 373 -0.18 1.48 -4.14
CA ARG A 373 1.20 1.19 -4.55
C ARG A 373 2.03 0.50 -3.47
N ILE A 374 1.99 1.03 -2.25
CA ILE A 374 2.68 0.42 -1.09
C ILE A 374 2.11 -0.98 -0.84
N TRP A 375 0.78 -1.10 -0.82
CA TRP A 375 0.10 -2.38 -0.63
C TRP A 375 0.52 -3.42 -1.68
N ALA A 376 0.54 -3.06 -2.96
CA ALA A 376 0.96 -3.95 -4.03
C ALA A 376 2.42 -4.40 -3.86
N THR A 377 3.30 -3.48 -3.43
CA THR A 377 4.71 -3.79 -3.18
C THR A 377 4.90 -4.84 -2.08
N ILE A 378 4.13 -4.75 -1.00
CA ILE A 378 4.17 -5.75 0.08
C ILE A 378 3.54 -7.07 -0.36
N GLU A 379 2.39 -7.04 -1.05
CA GLU A 379 1.76 -8.28 -1.52
C GLU A 379 2.61 -9.08 -2.50
N GLU A 380 3.30 -8.40 -3.42
CA GLU A 380 4.27 -9.03 -4.33
C GLU A 380 5.39 -9.69 -3.53
N ALA A 381 5.84 -9.02 -2.48
CA ALA A 381 6.92 -9.52 -1.64
C ALA A 381 6.55 -10.76 -0.81
N LEU A 382 5.27 -10.91 -0.46
CA LEU A 382 4.74 -12.07 0.25
C LEU A 382 4.42 -13.26 -0.68
N GLN A 383 4.45 -13.07 -2.00
CA GLN A 383 4.18 -14.11 -2.99
C GLN A 383 5.44 -14.82 -3.51
N GLU A 384 6.60 -14.18 -3.36
CA GLU A 384 7.93 -14.75 -3.63
C GLU A 384 8.38 -15.67 -2.50
#